data_AF-A0A2J6X620-F1
#
_entry.id   AF-A0A2J6X620-F1
#
_cell.length_a   1.000
_cell.length_b   1.000
_cell.length_c   1.000
_cell.angle_alpha   90.00
_cell.angle_beta   90.00
_cell.angle_gamma   90.00
#
_symmetry.space_group_name_H-M   'P 1'
#
loop_
_entity.id
_entity.type
_entity.pdbx_description
1 polymer ?
#
loop_
_entity_poly.entity_id
_entity_poly.type
_entity_poly.pdbx_seq_one_letter_code
_entity_poly.pdbx_strand_id
1 'polypeptide(L)'
;MNDQHYMLSEIKETPDIIKNIFESNIEPIKEIASKIRNYNPRFSMLVGRGSSDNACVYGQYVFEYLVKISSFLSTGSLYLFYKNPPIYTNGLIIGISQSGETDDVLKISEYAKKMNNFVVGITNVENSSLHEITTENTIFLSAGEEKSVCATKSFTTS
;
A
#
# COMPACT_ATOMS: atom_id res chain seq x y z
N MET A 1 0.39 16.82 26.50
CA MET A 1 0.46 18.18 25.93
C MET A 1 1.37 18.29 24.71
N ASN A 2 2.13 17.24 24.32
CA ASN A 2 3.00 17.28 23.13
C ASN A 2 2.29 16.85 21.82
N ASP A 3 1.27 15.99 21.88
CA ASP A 3 0.67 15.39 20.67
C ASP A 3 -0.03 16.39 19.75
N GLN A 4 -0.71 17.42 20.30
CA GLN A 4 -1.33 18.47 19.47
C GLN A 4 -0.28 19.29 18.71
N HIS A 5 0.91 19.49 19.28
CA HIS A 5 1.99 20.18 18.60
C HIS A 5 2.59 19.32 17.48
N TYR A 6 2.76 18.02 17.70
CA TYR A 6 3.27 17.10 16.67
C TYR A 6 2.28 16.90 15.52
N MET A 7 1.00 16.72 15.83
CA MET A 7 -0.03 16.55 14.80
C MET A 7 -0.11 17.77 13.87
N LEU A 8 -0.11 18.99 14.42
CA LEU A 8 -0.16 20.21 13.61
C LEU A 8 1.11 20.42 12.79
N SER A 9 2.29 20.08 13.31
CA SER A 9 3.53 20.15 12.54
C SER A 9 3.51 19.18 11.37
N GLU A 10 3.09 17.93 11.59
CA GLU A 10 3.05 16.90 10.53
C GLU A 10 2.01 17.22 9.44
N ILE A 11 0.86 17.80 9.81
CA ILE A 11 -0.11 18.30 8.83
C ILE A 11 0.52 19.36 7.93
N LYS A 12 1.33 20.27 8.50
CA LYS A 12 2.00 21.34 7.73
C LYS A 12 3.11 20.83 6.82
N GLU A 13 3.74 19.70 7.17
CA GLU A 13 4.76 19.04 6.34
C GLU A 13 4.16 18.32 5.12
N THR A 14 2.88 17.94 5.18
CA THR A 14 2.24 17.08 4.18
C THR A 14 2.37 17.58 2.72
N PRO A 15 2.21 18.88 2.40
CA PRO A 15 2.35 19.36 1.02
C PRO A 15 3.76 19.14 0.44
N ASP A 16 4.80 19.41 1.23
CA ASP A 16 6.19 19.24 0.81
C ASP A 16 6.53 17.75 0.65
N ILE A 17 6.01 16.90 1.53
CA ILE A 17 6.17 15.45 1.42
C ILE A 17 5.51 14.92 0.15
N ILE A 18 4.28 15.31 -0.15
CA ILE A 18 3.58 14.88 -1.38
C ILE A 18 4.39 15.26 -2.63
N LYS A 19 4.93 16.49 -2.65
CA LYS A 19 5.78 16.94 -3.75
C LYS A 19 7.02 16.07 -3.89
N ASN A 20 7.70 15.79 -2.77
CA ASN A 20 8.89 14.93 -2.76
C ASN A 20 8.58 13.52 -3.24
N ILE A 21 7.46 12.93 -2.80
CA ILE A 21 6.99 11.60 -3.26
C ILE A 21 6.79 11.61 -4.76
N PHE A 22 6.13 12.63 -5.29
CA PHE A 22 5.89 12.72 -6.72
C PHE A 22 7.21 12.79 -7.49
N GLU A 23 8.15 13.65 -7.06
CA GLU A 23 9.44 13.82 -7.71
C GLU A 23 10.33 12.57 -7.62
N SER A 24 10.32 11.85 -6.48
CA SER A 24 11.16 10.66 -6.28
C SER A 24 10.57 9.39 -6.88
N ASN A 25 9.24 9.26 -6.91
CA ASN A 25 8.56 8.02 -7.31
C ASN A 25 7.95 8.04 -8.71
N ILE A 26 7.93 9.17 -9.43
CA ILE A 26 7.25 9.22 -10.74
C ILE A 26 7.79 8.18 -11.73
N GLU A 27 9.10 8.00 -11.82
CA GLU A 27 9.70 7.01 -12.73
C GLU A 27 9.51 5.57 -12.23
N PRO A 28 9.78 5.23 -10.95
CA PRO A 28 9.41 3.93 -10.39
C PRO A 28 7.93 3.56 -10.59
N ILE A 29 7.01 4.49 -10.35
CA ILE A 29 5.56 4.28 -10.53
C ILE A 29 5.24 4.02 -12.00
N LYS A 30 5.84 4.75 -12.94
CA LYS A 30 5.65 4.50 -14.38
C LYS A 30 6.13 3.11 -14.79
N GLU A 31 7.27 2.67 -14.25
CA GLU A 31 7.80 1.33 -14.51
C GLU A 31 6.86 0.24 -14.00
N ILE A 32 6.43 0.34 -12.73
CA ILE A 32 5.45 -0.57 -12.12
C ILE A 32 4.15 -0.56 -12.92
N ALA A 33 3.63 0.62 -13.28
CA ALA A 33 2.42 0.73 -14.09
C ALA A 33 2.57 0.07 -15.48
N SER A 34 3.76 0.12 -16.08
CA SER A 34 4.06 -0.59 -17.33
C SER A 34 4.03 -2.10 -17.14
N LYS A 35 4.64 -2.61 -16.06
CA LYS A 35 4.59 -4.03 -15.70
C LYS A 35 3.15 -4.50 -15.44
N ILE A 36 2.35 -3.70 -14.72
CA ILE A 36 0.92 -3.99 -14.48
C ILE A 36 0.14 -4.06 -15.79
N ARG A 37 0.36 -3.11 -16.72
CA ARG A 37 -0.30 -3.14 -18.04
C ARG A 37 0.05 -4.40 -18.84
N ASN A 38 1.32 -4.81 -18.82
CA ASN A 38 1.76 -6.02 -19.50
C ASN A 38 1.21 -7.29 -18.84
N TYR A 39 1.07 -7.28 -17.51
CA TYR A 39 0.46 -8.37 -16.75
C TYR A 39 -1.05 -8.49 -17.02
N ASN A 40 -1.73 -7.37 -17.23
CA ASN A 40 -3.16 -7.28 -17.54
C ASN A 40 -4.06 -7.99 -16.50
N PRO A 41 -4.09 -7.49 -15.25
CA PRO A 41 -4.83 -8.12 -14.16
C PRO A 41 -6.35 -8.05 -14.38
N ARG A 42 -7.06 -9.07 -13.89
CA ARG A 42 -8.55 -9.15 -13.98
C ARG A 42 -9.26 -8.36 -12.89
N PHE A 43 -8.59 -8.11 -11.78
CA PHE A 43 -9.09 -7.37 -10.63
C PHE A 43 -7.91 -6.81 -9.83
N SER A 44 -8.20 -5.91 -8.90
CA SER A 44 -7.26 -5.54 -7.85
C SER A 44 -7.79 -5.84 -6.46
N MET A 45 -6.89 -6.20 -5.55
CA MET A 45 -7.18 -6.31 -4.13
C MET A 45 -6.25 -5.39 -3.36
N LEU A 46 -6.84 -4.49 -2.56
CA LEU A 46 -6.11 -3.57 -1.69
C LEU A 46 -6.04 -4.16 -0.28
N VAL A 47 -4.85 -4.12 0.30
CA VAL A 47 -4.54 -4.78 1.56
C VAL A 47 -3.94 -3.75 2.52
N GLY A 48 -4.67 -3.40 3.57
CA GLY A 48 -4.22 -2.47 4.60
C GLY A 48 -4.84 -2.78 5.97
N ARG A 49 -4.35 -2.08 7.00
CA ARG A 49 -4.91 -2.10 8.36
C ARG A 49 -4.93 -0.69 8.95
N GLY A 50 -5.95 -0.40 9.75
CA GLY A 50 -6.12 0.92 10.37
C GLY A 50 -6.25 2.02 9.30
N SER A 51 -5.48 3.10 9.43
CA SER A 51 -5.50 4.21 8.48
C SER A 51 -5.15 3.80 7.05
N SER A 52 -4.27 2.82 6.85
CA SER A 52 -3.96 2.30 5.51
C SER A 52 -5.16 1.59 4.87
N ASP A 53 -6.08 1.02 5.66
CA ASP A 53 -7.31 0.43 5.14
C ASP A 53 -8.29 1.52 4.64
N ASN A 54 -8.30 2.69 5.28
CA ASN A 54 -9.04 3.85 4.76
C ASN A 54 -8.44 4.35 3.43
N ALA A 55 -7.11 4.31 3.28
CA ALA A 55 -6.46 4.63 2.01
C ALA A 55 -6.83 3.59 0.94
N CYS A 56 -6.95 2.32 1.32
CA CYS A 56 -7.44 1.25 0.44
C CYS A 56 -8.89 1.51 -0.03
N VAL A 57 -9.78 2.00 0.83
CA VAL A 57 -11.15 2.42 0.44
C VAL A 57 -11.10 3.51 -0.64
N TYR A 58 -10.28 4.54 -0.44
CA TYR A 58 -10.10 5.58 -1.46
C TYR A 58 -9.53 5.01 -2.77
N GLY A 59 -8.50 4.18 -2.66
CA GLY A 59 -7.88 3.48 -3.78
C GLY A 59 -8.89 2.65 -4.57
N GLN A 60 -9.82 1.97 -3.93
CA GLN A 60 -10.89 1.23 -4.59
C GLN A 60 -11.67 2.11 -5.58
N TYR A 61 -12.12 3.30 -5.14
CA TYR A 61 -12.80 4.26 -6.03
C TYR A 61 -11.91 4.70 -7.18
N VAL A 62 -10.64 4.99 -6.92
CA VAL A 62 -9.68 5.44 -7.95
C VAL A 62 -9.48 4.37 -9.02
N PHE A 63 -9.24 3.12 -8.63
CA PHE A 63 -9.03 2.01 -9.56
C PHE A 63 -10.30 1.70 -10.37
N GLU A 64 -11.47 1.64 -9.74
CA GLU A 64 -12.72 1.39 -10.46
C GLU A 64 -13.11 2.55 -11.38
N TYR A 65 -12.83 3.80 -10.99
CA TYR A 65 -13.13 4.96 -11.81
C TYR A 65 -12.17 5.14 -12.98
N LEU A 66 -10.86 5.05 -12.75
CA LEU A 66 -9.84 5.33 -13.77
C LEU A 66 -9.40 4.10 -14.56
N VAL A 67 -9.20 2.97 -13.88
CA VAL A 67 -8.61 1.75 -14.46
C VAL A 67 -9.70 0.77 -14.95
N LYS A 68 -10.93 0.90 -14.45
CA LYS A 68 -12.10 0.09 -14.85
C LYS A 68 -11.94 -1.42 -14.59
N ILE A 69 -11.18 -1.79 -13.57
CA ILE A 69 -11.12 -3.17 -13.07
C ILE A 69 -11.87 -3.27 -11.74
N SER A 70 -12.48 -4.41 -11.46
CA SER A 70 -13.09 -4.64 -10.15
C SER A 70 -12.03 -4.57 -9.06
N SER A 71 -12.31 -3.81 -8.00
CA SER A 71 -11.39 -3.60 -6.89
C SER A 71 -12.08 -3.92 -5.58
N PHE A 72 -11.38 -4.55 -4.64
CA PHE A 72 -11.95 -4.87 -3.33
C PHE A 72 -10.90 -4.88 -2.22
N LEU A 73 -11.38 -4.78 -0.99
CA LEU A 73 -10.56 -4.82 0.21
C LEU A 73 -10.32 -6.26 0.67
N SER A 74 -9.18 -6.49 1.31
CA SER A 74 -8.79 -7.82 1.78
C SER A 74 -9.47 -8.26 3.07
N THR A 75 -9.73 -9.56 3.19
CA THR A 75 -10.24 -10.20 4.42
C THR A 75 -9.14 -10.97 5.13
N GLY A 76 -8.21 -10.25 5.78
CA GLY A 76 -7.00 -10.85 6.38
C GLY A 76 -7.20 -11.97 7.39
N SER A 77 -8.35 -12.05 8.08
CA SER A 77 -8.64 -13.16 8.99
C SER A 77 -8.69 -14.52 8.29
N LEU A 78 -9.06 -14.57 7.00
CA LEU A 78 -9.03 -15.80 6.20
C LEU A 78 -7.61 -16.33 5.99
N TYR A 79 -6.61 -15.46 6.02
CA TYR A 79 -5.21 -15.79 5.82
C TYR A 79 -4.53 -16.17 7.13
N LEU A 80 -4.72 -15.37 8.18
CA LEU A 80 -4.01 -15.55 9.45
C LEU A 80 -4.68 -16.54 10.40
N PHE A 81 -5.98 -16.39 10.64
CA PHE A 81 -6.68 -17.14 11.69
C PHE A 81 -7.32 -18.40 11.14
N TYR A 82 -8.13 -18.27 10.08
CA TYR A 82 -8.86 -19.41 9.52
C TYR A 82 -8.01 -20.26 8.59
N LYS A 83 -6.87 -19.74 8.11
CA LYS A 83 -5.94 -20.43 7.19
C LYS A 83 -6.66 -21.05 5.98
N ASN A 84 -7.71 -20.38 5.51
CA ASN A 84 -8.50 -20.77 4.35
C ASN A 84 -8.62 -19.59 3.39
N PRO A 85 -7.50 -19.14 2.80
CA PRO A 85 -7.49 -17.99 1.91
C PRO A 85 -8.27 -18.30 0.62
N PRO A 86 -9.01 -17.32 0.08
CA PRO A 86 -9.64 -17.45 -1.22
C PRO A 86 -8.60 -17.60 -2.34
N ILE A 87 -8.98 -18.33 -3.38
CA ILE A 87 -8.12 -18.55 -4.55
C ILE A 87 -8.33 -17.42 -5.55
N TYR A 88 -7.30 -16.61 -5.68
CA TYR A 88 -7.24 -15.48 -6.59
C TYR A 88 -6.17 -15.74 -7.64
N THR A 89 -6.51 -15.58 -8.92
CA THR A 89 -5.59 -15.79 -10.04
C THR A 89 -5.66 -14.63 -11.01
N ASN A 90 -4.51 -14.25 -11.57
CA ASN A 90 -4.38 -13.10 -12.47
C ASN A 90 -4.85 -11.77 -11.86
N GLY A 91 -4.54 -11.53 -10.59
CA GLY A 91 -4.89 -10.32 -9.85
C GLY A 91 -3.72 -9.38 -9.62
N LEU A 92 -4.04 -8.10 -9.41
CA LEU A 92 -3.13 -7.09 -8.87
C LEU A 92 -3.36 -6.95 -7.36
N ILE A 93 -2.37 -7.25 -6.55
CA ILE A 93 -2.45 -7.14 -5.09
C ILE A 93 -1.59 -5.96 -4.64
N ILE A 94 -2.19 -5.02 -3.92
CA ILE A 94 -1.51 -3.81 -3.46
C ILE A 94 -1.50 -3.84 -1.94
N GLY A 95 -0.33 -4.10 -1.35
CA GLY A 95 -0.11 -4.08 0.09
C GLY A 95 0.33 -2.70 0.56
N ILE A 96 -0.41 -2.10 1.50
CA ILE A 96 -0.11 -0.78 2.06
C ILE A 96 0.17 -0.95 3.55
N SER A 97 1.40 -0.63 3.97
CA SER A 97 1.81 -0.64 5.36
C SER A 97 2.93 0.37 5.56
N GLN A 98 2.69 1.39 6.39
CA GLN A 98 3.69 2.44 6.66
C GLN A 98 4.98 1.87 7.28
N SER A 99 4.87 0.90 8.20
CA SER A 99 6.04 0.21 8.76
C SER A 99 6.60 -0.87 7.83
N GLY A 100 5.78 -1.40 6.93
CA GLY A 100 6.10 -2.57 6.13
C GLY A 100 6.12 -3.89 6.92
N GLU A 101 5.62 -3.89 8.16
CA GLU A 101 5.65 -5.04 9.08
C GLU A 101 4.26 -5.52 9.53
N THR A 102 3.20 -5.09 8.85
CA THR A 102 1.83 -5.48 9.23
C THR A 102 1.54 -6.92 8.81
N ASP A 103 1.33 -7.82 9.78
CA ASP A 103 1.15 -9.27 9.56
C ASP A 103 0.14 -9.62 8.45
N ASP A 104 -1.06 -9.03 8.45
CA ASP A 104 -2.08 -9.31 7.42
C ASP A 104 -1.57 -8.92 6.02
N VAL A 105 -0.91 -7.78 5.90
CA VAL A 105 -0.35 -7.27 4.64
C VAL A 105 0.75 -8.20 4.15
N LEU A 106 1.67 -8.61 5.03
CA LEU A 106 2.75 -9.54 4.71
C LEU A 106 2.18 -10.90 4.27
N LYS A 107 1.27 -11.49 5.05
CA LYS A 107 0.75 -12.83 4.79
C LYS A 107 -0.02 -12.90 3.48
N ILE A 108 -0.81 -11.88 3.18
CA ILE A 108 -1.56 -11.81 1.92
C ILE A 108 -0.59 -11.60 0.75
N SER A 109 0.40 -10.73 0.89
CA SER A 109 1.41 -10.45 -0.16
C SER A 109 2.25 -11.69 -0.48
N GLU A 110 2.72 -12.42 0.54
CA GLU A 110 3.42 -13.70 0.37
C GLU A 110 2.55 -14.73 -0.36
N TYR A 111 1.29 -14.88 0.06
CA TYR A 111 0.36 -15.82 -0.55
C TYR A 111 0.07 -15.46 -2.02
N ALA A 112 -0.13 -14.17 -2.29
CA ALA A 112 -0.36 -13.65 -3.63
C ALA A 112 0.81 -13.95 -4.57
N LYS A 113 2.05 -13.71 -4.14
CA LYS A 113 3.27 -14.07 -4.89
C LYS A 113 3.34 -15.57 -5.18
N LYS A 114 3.05 -16.42 -4.19
CA LYS A 114 3.02 -17.89 -4.36
C LYS A 114 1.97 -18.33 -5.39
N MET A 115 0.88 -17.57 -5.53
CA MET A 115 -0.19 -17.81 -6.50
C MET A 115 0.05 -17.11 -7.85
N ASN A 116 1.24 -16.57 -8.11
CA ASN A 116 1.61 -15.85 -9.34
C ASN A 116 0.73 -14.61 -9.63
N ASN A 117 0.16 -13.99 -8.59
CA ASN A 117 -0.45 -12.68 -8.72
C ASN A 117 0.62 -11.59 -8.81
N PHE A 118 0.31 -10.47 -9.45
CA PHE A 118 1.19 -9.31 -9.47
C PHE A 118 1.05 -8.58 -8.13
N VAL A 119 2.15 -8.32 -7.43
CA VAL A 119 2.12 -7.73 -6.08
C VAL A 119 2.94 -6.44 -6.04
N VAL A 120 2.33 -5.38 -5.53
CA VAL A 120 2.94 -4.06 -5.30
C VAL A 120 2.92 -3.76 -3.82
N GLY A 121 4.04 -3.27 -3.29
CA GLY A 121 4.17 -2.82 -1.91
C GLY A 121 4.19 -1.30 -1.84
N ILE A 122 3.48 -0.72 -0.87
CA ILE A 122 3.54 0.70 -0.54
C ILE A 122 3.94 0.79 0.94
N THR A 123 5.14 1.32 1.19
CA THR A 123 5.72 1.38 2.53
C THR A 123 6.61 2.60 2.70
N ASN A 124 6.91 2.99 3.93
CA ASN A 124 7.85 4.05 4.23
C ASN A 124 9.29 3.53 4.47
N VAL A 125 9.46 2.22 4.65
CA VAL A 125 10.69 1.61 5.17
C VAL A 125 11.33 0.70 4.11
N GLU A 126 12.54 1.07 3.67
CA GLU A 126 13.32 0.33 2.66
C GLU A 126 13.70 -1.08 3.13
N ASN A 127 14.10 -1.25 4.39
CA ASN A 127 14.49 -2.57 4.91
C ASN A 127 13.32 -3.32 5.57
N SER A 128 12.10 -3.18 5.04
CA SER A 128 10.92 -3.85 5.60
C SER A 128 10.62 -5.18 4.95
N SER A 129 9.96 -6.08 5.68
CA SER A 129 9.48 -7.37 5.18
C SER A 129 8.59 -7.19 3.93
N LEU A 130 7.77 -6.13 3.87
CA LEU A 130 6.94 -5.84 2.69
C LEU A 130 7.80 -5.49 1.47
N HIS A 131 8.88 -4.72 1.65
CA HIS A 131 9.82 -4.45 0.57
C HIS A 131 10.52 -5.74 0.10
N GLU A 132 10.95 -6.60 1.02
CA GLU A 132 11.57 -7.89 0.66
C GLU A 132 10.63 -8.77 -0.19
N ILE A 133 9.32 -8.75 0.09
CA ILE A 133 8.33 -9.52 -0.68
C ILE A 133 8.10 -8.95 -2.09
N THR A 134 8.08 -7.62 -2.21
CA THR A 134 7.63 -6.91 -3.42
C THR A 134 8.77 -6.41 -4.31
N THR A 135 9.99 -6.38 -3.77
CA THR A 135 11.25 -6.11 -4.45
C THR A 135 11.18 -4.81 -5.26
N GLU A 136 11.45 -4.87 -6.57
CA GLU A 136 11.38 -3.73 -7.48
C GLU A 136 9.97 -3.17 -7.70
N ASN A 137 8.94 -3.81 -7.15
CA ASN A 137 7.55 -3.34 -7.21
C ASN A 137 7.13 -2.65 -5.90
N THR A 138 8.09 -2.04 -5.20
CA THR A 138 7.86 -1.25 -3.99
C THR A 138 7.82 0.23 -4.33
N ILE A 139 6.82 0.94 -3.81
CA ILE A 139 6.72 2.39 -3.83
C ILE A 139 7.02 2.90 -2.42
N PHE A 140 7.99 3.81 -2.31
CA PHE A 140 8.40 4.36 -1.03
C PHE A 140 7.72 5.69 -0.75
N LEU A 141 6.98 5.75 0.35
CA LEU A 141 6.26 6.96 0.75
C LEU A 141 7.18 8.07 1.24
N SER A 142 8.39 7.74 1.71
CA SER A 142 9.37 8.72 2.23
C SER A 142 8.76 9.83 3.10
N ALA A 143 7.70 9.52 3.86
CA ALA A 143 6.94 10.46 4.68
C ALA A 143 7.66 10.83 5.99
N GLY A 144 8.84 10.25 6.21
CA GLY A 144 9.61 10.38 7.44
C GLY A 144 8.94 9.67 8.61
N GLU A 145 9.54 9.81 9.79
CA GLU A 145 8.97 9.29 11.03
C GLU A 145 7.71 10.09 11.41
N GLU A 146 6.66 9.39 11.82
CA GLU A 146 5.43 10.00 12.35
C GLU A 146 5.44 9.84 13.87
N LYS A 147 5.44 10.97 14.58
CA LYS A 147 5.52 11.05 16.04
C LYS A 147 4.15 11.27 16.67
N SER A 148 3.20 11.83 15.93
CA SER A 148 1.81 11.88 16.35
C SER A 148 1.20 10.48 16.39
N VAL A 149 0.39 10.20 17.42
CA VAL A 149 -0.42 8.98 17.49
C VAL A 149 -1.50 8.97 16.40
N CYS A 150 -2.01 10.14 16.03
CA CYS A 150 -2.97 10.28 14.93
C CYS A 150 -2.22 10.37 13.61
N ALA A 151 -2.45 9.39 12.74
CA ALA A 151 -1.91 9.40 11.37
C ALA A 151 -2.44 10.62 10.59
N THR A 152 -1.53 11.40 10.02
CA THR A 152 -1.84 12.59 9.22
C THR A 152 -1.14 12.51 7.87
N LYS A 153 0.19 12.65 7.85
CA LYS A 153 1.01 12.60 6.65
C LYS A 153 1.02 11.21 6.04
N SER A 154 1.18 10.16 6.85
CA SER A 154 1.24 8.78 6.34
C SER A 154 -0.03 8.35 5.62
N PHE A 155 -1.20 8.77 6.11
CA PHE A 155 -2.48 8.50 5.45
C PHE A 155 -2.60 9.23 4.12
N THR A 156 -2.25 10.52 4.10
CA THR A 156 -2.40 11.35 2.89
C THR A 156 -1.41 10.97 1.79
N THR A 157 -0.25 10.43 2.17
CA THR A 157 0.78 10.02 1.23
C THR A 157 0.59 8.61 0.67
N SER A 158 -0.15 7.76 1.39
CA SER A 158 -0.50 6.39 0.96
C SER A 158 -1.49 6.38 -0.20
#